data_AF-A0A5Q4BGK9-F1
#
_entry.id   AF-A0A5Q4BGK9-F1
#
_cell.length_a   1.000
_cell.length_b   1.000
_cell.length_c   1.000
_cell.angle_alpha   90.00
_cell.angle_beta   90.00
_cell.angle_gamma   90.00
#
_symmetry.space_group_name_H-M   'P 1'
#
loop_
_entity.id
_entity.type
_entity.pdbx_description
1 polymer ?
#
loop_
_entity_poly.entity_id
_entity_poly.type
_entity_poly.pdbx_seq_one_letter_code
_entity_poly.pdbx_strand_id
1 'polypeptide(L)'
;MALELYIPPCIGTPAGRLHPPRIESPLRVQIEGPLESIQKLFPSAAWETSLVSRPFPQAAGAALAALTFRHIFGTDVRPDVRGDMVVRDEYMGWVKQDEKILE
;
A
#
# COMPACT_ATOMS: atom_id res chain seq x y z
N MET A 1 3.74 -15.35 13.57
CA MET A 1 4.61 -14.16 13.56
C MET A 1 4.07 -13.23 12.48
N ALA A 2 3.79 -11.97 12.82
CA ALA A 2 3.37 -10.98 11.82
C ALA A 2 4.57 -10.71 10.89
N LEU A 3 4.36 -10.71 9.57
CA LEU A 3 5.39 -10.30 8.64
C LEU A 3 5.64 -8.80 8.84
N GLU A 4 6.87 -8.42 9.17
CA GLU A 4 7.25 -7.01 9.31
C GLU A 4 7.62 -6.44 7.93
N LEU A 5 7.20 -5.21 7.64
CA LEU A 5 7.71 -4.49 6.48
C LEU A 5 9.20 -4.21 6.70
N TYR A 6 10.02 -4.50 5.70
CA TYR A 6 11.44 -4.13 5.69
C TYR A 6 11.67 -3.06 4.63
N ILE A 7 12.04 -1.86 5.07
CA ILE A 7 12.48 -0.79 4.18
C ILE A 7 14.02 -0.72 4.24
N PRO A 8 14.74 -0.98 3.14
CA PRO A 8 16.19 -0.97 3.16
C PRO A 8 16.71 0.43 3.50
N PRO A 9 17.83 0.53 4.26
CA PRO A 9 18.41 1.82 4.60
C PRO A 9 18.88 2.55 3.35
N CYS A 10 18.84 3.88 3.41
CA CYS A 10 19.30 4.72 2.31
C CYS A 10 20.81 4.55 2.09
N ILE A 11 21.21 4.22 0.86
CA ILE A 11 22.62 4.10 0.46
C ILE A 11 23.23 5.44 0.01
N GLY A 12 22.40 6.46 -0.25
CA GLY A 12 22.82 7.78 -0.72
C GLY A 12 22.79 8.86 0.37
N THR A 13 23.71 9.82 0.31
CA THR A 13 23.68 11.05 1.13
C THR A 13 24.03 12.25 0.24
N PRO A 14 23.17 13.28 0.13
CA PRO A 14 21.89 13.47 0.80
C PRO A 14 20.76 12.61 0.22
N ALA A 15 19.64 12.58 0.92
CA ALA A 15 18.43 11.92 0.46
C ALA A 15 17.95 12.52 -0.90
N GLY A 16 17.93 11.72 -1.97
CA GLY A 16 17.31 12.05 -3.24
C GLY A 16 15.78 12.01 -3.25
N ARG A 17 15.18 12.44 -4.36
CA ARG A 17 13.71 12.57 -4.56
C ARG A 17 12.90 11.26 -4.48
N LEU A 18 13.57 10.11 -4.50
CA LEU A 18 12.94 8.77 -4.48
C LEU A 18 12.91 8.17 -3.07
N HIS A 19 13.30 8.92 -2.05
CA HIS A 19 13.25 8.45 -0.66
C HIS A 19 11.92 8.80 0.01
N PRO A 20 11.63 8.14 1.14
CA PRO A 20 10.49 8.52 1.96
C PRO A 20 10.47 10.03 2.23
N PRO A 21 9.28 10.65 2.17
CA PRO A 21 9.14 12.08 2.41
C PRO A 21 9.48 12.43 3.87
N ARG A 22 9.60 13.72 4.18
CA ARG A 22 9.69 14.18 5.57
C ARG A 22 8.34 14.02 6.27
N ILE A 23 8.34 13.93 7.59
CA ILE A 23 7.12 13.70 8.40
C ILE A 23 6.08 14.83 8.28
N GLU A 24 6.50 16.04 7.92
CA GLU A 24 5.60 17.17 7.70
C GLU A 24 4.88 17.09 6.35
N SER A 25 5.27 16.15 5.50
CA SER A 25 4.68 15.94 4.17
C SER A 25 3.71 14.76 4.18
N PRO A 26 2.51 14.91 3.59
CA PRO A 26 1.60 13.81 3.30
C PRO A 26 2.28 12.59 2.68
N LEU A 27 2.06 11.40 3.24
CA LEU A 27 2.53 10.16 2.63
C LEU A 27 1.50 9.67 1.61
N ARG A 28 1.95 9.53 0.37
CA ARG A 28 1.17 8.90 -0.70
C ARG A 28 1.67 7.48 -0.88
N VAL A 29 0.80 6.50 -0.68
CA VAL A 29 1.16 5.09 -0.77
C VAL A 29 0.47 4.47 -1.98
N GLN A 30 1.26 3.78 -2.80
CA GLN A 30 0.77 2.88 -3.84
C GLN A 30 1.10 1.46 -3.40
N ILE A 31 0.09 0.61 -3.35
CA ILE A 31 0.25 -0.77 -2.91
C ILE A 31 0.55 -1.64 -4.12
N GLU A 32 1.72 -2.27 -4.15
CA GLU A 32 2.13 -3.20 -5.20
C GLU A 32 2.60 -4.52 -4.59
N GLY A 33 2.47 -5.61 -5.36
CA GLY A 33 3.04 -6.92 -5.02
C GLY A 33 2.04 -8.05 -5.16
N PRO A 34 2.50 -9.32 -5.14
CA PRO A 34 1.63 -10.48 -5.31
C PRO A 34 0.51 -10.54 -4.26
N LEU A 35 -0.66 -11.02 -4.68
CA LEU A 35 -1.83 -11.19 -3.81
C LEU A 35 -1.49 -12.04 -2.57
N GLU A 36 -0.70 -13.09 -2.76
CA GLU A 36 -0.32 -14.02 -1.69
C GLU A 36 0.49 -13.31 -0.60
N SER A 37 1.32 -12.34 -0.95
CA SER A 37 2.08 -11.56 0.03
C SER A 37 1.17 -10.67 0.87
N ILE A 38 0.19 -10.02 0.22
CA ILE A 38 -0.78 -9.16 0.89
C ILE A 38 -1.67 -9.99 1.82
N GLN A 39 -2.16 -11.14 1.36
CA GLN A 39 -2.96 -12.06 2.17
C GLN A 39 -2.18 -12.65 3.35
N LYS A 40 -0.87 -12.91 3.20
CA LYS A 40 -0.04 -13.35 4.33
C LYS A 40 0.14 -12.26 5.39
N LEU A 41 0.23 -11.00 4.98
CA LEU A 41 0.32 -9.86 5.89
C LEU A 41 -1.00 -9.59 6.61
N PHE A 42 -2.13 -9.71 5.89
CA PHE A 42 -3.47 -9.43 6.40
C PHE A 42 -4.43 -10.58 6.09
N PRO A 43 -4.29 -11.74 6.76
CA PRO A 43 -5.07 -12.95 6.44
C PRO A 43 -6.57 -12.80 6.68
N SER A 44 -6.95 -11.87 7.56
CA SER A 44 -8.36 -11.58 7.88
C SER A 44 -8.97 -10.46 7.05
N ALA A 45 -8.17 -9.75 6.23
CA ALA A 45 -8.66 -8.67 5.40
C ALA A 45 -8.99 -9.19 4.00
N ALA A 46 -10.16 -8.81 3.48
CA ALA A 46 -10.51 -9.11 2.10
C ALA A 46 -9.61 -8.31 1.14
N TRP A 47 -9.16 -8.98 0.07
CA TRP A 47 -8.49 -8.37 -1.08
C TRP A 47 -9.18 -8.85 -2.36
N GLU A 48 -10.01 -7.99 -2.94
CA GLU A 48 -10.78 -8.22 -4.15
C GLU A 48 -9.97 -7.81 -5.38
N THR A 49 -9.73 -8.77 -6.27
CA THR A 49 -9.01 -8.56 -7.52
C THR A 49 -9.95 -8.32 -8.72
N SER A 50 -11.26 -8.53 -8.56
CA SER A 50 -12.27 -8.24 -9.57
C SER A 50 -12.26 -6.75 -9.96
N LEU A 51 -12.48 -6.50 -11.26
CA LEU A 51 -12.61 -5.16 -11.84
C LEU A 51 -14.04 -4.59 -11.75
N VAL A 52 -15.04 -5.44 -11.54
CA VAL A 52 -16.45 -5.07 -11.76
C VAL A 52 -17.01 -4.25 -10.59
N SER A 53 -16.62 -4.56 -9.36
CA SER A 53 -17.06 -3.84 -8.17
C SER A 53 -16.03 -4.00 -7.08
N ARG A 54 -15.23 -2.96 -6.87
CA ARG A 54 -14.20 -2.95 -5.84
C ARG A 54 -14.31 -1.70 -4.99
N PRO A 55 -14.39 -1.83 -3.66
CA PRO A 55 -14.27 -0.68 -2.78
C PRO A 55 -12.84 -0.14 -2.88
N PHE A 56 -12.70 1.18 -2.97
CA PHE A 56 -11.41 1.84 -2.88
C PHE A 56 -11.43 2.90 -1.77
N PRO A 57 -10.44 2.90 -0.86
CA PRO A 57 -9.41 1.87 -0.68
C PRO A 57 -10.00 0.56 -0.15
N GLN A 58 -9.35 -0.56 -0.42
CA GLN A 58 -9.67 -1.85 0.19
C GLN A 58 -9.16 -1.90 1.63
N ALA A 59 -9.78 -2.74 2.46
CA ALA A 59 -9.43 -2.86 3.87
C ALA A 59 -7.94 -3.20 4.09
N ALA A 60 -7.40 -4.18 3.36
CA ALA A 60 -5.98 -4.50 3.45
C ALA A 60 -5.08 -3.42 2.83
N GLY A 61 -5.58 -2.62 1.88
CA GLY A 61 -4.80 -1.55 1.25
C GLY A 61 -4.61 -0.37 2.20
N ALA A 62 -5.70 0.02 2.88
CA ALA A 62 -5.65 0.96 3.99
C ALA A 62 -4.75 0.47 5.14
N ALA A 63 -4.85 -0.81 5.51
CA ALA A 63 -4.03 -1.39 6.57
C ALA A 63 -2.53 -1.43 6.20
N LEU A 64 -2.19 -1.77 4.96
CA LEU A 64 -0.83 -1.71 4.45
C LEU A 64 -0.28 -0.28 4.49
N ALA A 65 -1.05 0.69 4.03
CA ALA A 65 -0.61 2.08 4.01
C ALA A 65 -0.38 2.63 5.43
N ALA A 66 -1.22 2.27 6.40
CA ALA A 66 -1.00 2.60 7.81
C ALA A 66 0.25 1.92 8.38
N LEU A 67 0.49 0.65 8.04
CA LEU A 67 1.70 -0.08 8.44
C LEU A 67 2.97 0.57 7.84
N THR A 68 2.93 0.95 6.57
CA THR A 68 4.01 1.68 5.88
C THR A 68 4.28 3.02 6.54
N PHE A 69 3.24 3.80 6.83
CA PHE A 69 3.35 5.09 7.51
C PHE A 69 4.05 4.94 8.87
N ARG A 70 3.61 3.98 9.69
CA ARG A 70 4.20 3.70 11.00
C ARG A 70 5.66 3.29 10.89
N HIS A 71 6.02 2.51 9.88
CA HIS A 71 7.39 2.07 9.68
C HIS A 71 8.31 3.20 9.21
N ILE A 72 7.83 4.11 8.35
CA ILE A 72 8.60 5.25 7.84
C ILE A 72 8.80 6.32 8.92
N PHE A 73 7.74 6.69 9.65
CA PHE A 73 7.76 7.83 10.55
C PHE A 73 7.87 7.47 12.04
N GLY A 74 7.75 6.19 12.40
CA GLY A 74 7.80 5.75 13.79
C GLY A 74 6.58 6.14 14.63
N THR A 75 5.48 6.55 13.99
CA THR A 75 4.24 6.97 14.66
C THR A 75 3.01 6.58 13.83
N ASP A 76 1.84 6.48 14.46
CA ASP A 76 0.59 6.11 13.78
C ASP A 76 0.01 7.28 12.97
N VAL A 77 -0.82 6.95 11.97
CA VAL A 77 -1.52 7.93 11.15
C VAL A 77 -2.46 8.76 12.03
N ARG A 78 -2.43 10.09 11.88
CA ARG A 78 -3.30 11.00 12.63
C ARG A 78 -4.60 11.22 11.87
N PRO A 79 -5.75 10.76 12.40
CA PRO A 79 -7.03 10.87 11.69
C PRO A 79 -7.53 12.31 11.56
N ASP A 80 -7.06 13.22 12.41
CA ASP A 80 -7.39 14.65 12.42
C ASP A 80 -6.59 15.46 11.38
N VAL A 81 -5.48 14.93 10.87
CA VAL A 81 -4.65 15.60 9.87
C VAL A 81 -5.11 15.20 8.47
N ARG A 82 -5.75 16.14 7.76
CA ARG A 82 -6.25 15.89 6.41
C ARG A 82 -5.10 15.53 5.47
N GLY A 83 -5.13 14.30 4.96
CA GLY A 83 -4.17 13.80 3.99
C GLY A 83 -2.84 13.37 4.60
N ASP A 84 -2.76 13.16 5.92
CA ASP A 84 -1.55 12.64 6.60
C ASP A 84 -1.00 11.39 5.89
N MET A 85 -1.93 10.50 5.52
CA MET A 85 -1.69 9.35 4.66
C MET A 85 -2.81 9.23 3.62
N VAL A 86 -2.44 8.98 2.36
CA VAL A 86 -3.37 8.80 1.25
C VAL A 86 -2.98 7.55 0.47
N VAL A 87 -3.87 6.56 0.42
CA VAL A 87 -3.79 5.45 -0.54
C VAL A 87 -4.09 6.02 -1.92
N ARG A 88 -3.12 5.91 -2.83
CA ARG A 88 -3.25 6.44 -4.19
C ARG A 88 -3.70 5.41 -5.19
N ASP A 89 -3.21 4.19 -5.01
CA ASP A 89 -3.48 3.09 -5.90
C ASP A 89 -3.23 1.77 -5.16
N GLU A 90 -3.87 0.71 -5.62
CA GLU A 90 -3.82 -0.62 -5.02
C GLU A 90 -3.60 -1.70 -6.06
N TYR A 91 -2.78 -2.68 -5.71
CA TYR A 91 -2.42 -3.77 -6.57
C TYR A 91 -3.64 -4.48 -7.17
N MET A 92 -3.64 -4.55 -8.51
CA MET A 92 -4.75 -5.10 -9.29
C MET A 92 -4.51 -6.54 -9.76
N GLY A 93 -3.53 -7.27 -9.21
CA GLY A 93 -3.41 -8.71 -9.47
C GLY A 93 -2.64 -9.11 -10.74
N TRP A 94 -2.31 -8.17 -11.63
CA TRP A 94 -2.21 -8.48 -13.07
C TRP A 94 -3.54 -9.10 -13.53
N VAL A 95 -4.52 -8.24 -13.82
CA VAL A 95 -5.75 -8.68 -14.48
C VAL A 95 -5.33 -9.41 -15.76
N LYS A 96 -5.54 -10.72 -15.81
CA LYS A 96 -5.43 -11.50 -17.05
C LYS A 96 -6.36 -10.86 -18.06
N GLN A 97 -5.79 -10.41 -19.16
CA GLN A 97 -6.52 -10.03 -20.37
C GLN A 97 -7.04 -11.30 -21.07
N ASP A 98 -7.79 -12.13 -20.34
CA ASP A 98 -8.64 -13.15 -20.93
C ASP A 98 -10.05 -12.54 -21.01
N GLU A 99 -10.16 -11.39 -21.68
CA GLU A 99 -11.40 -11.12 -22.41
C GLU A 99 -11.47 -12.22 -23.46
N LYS A 100 -12.22 -13.27 -23.15
CA LYS A 100 -12.76 -14.13 -24.19
C LYS A 100 -13.41 -13.19 -25.20
N ILE A 101 -12.78 -13.03 -26.36
CA ILE A 101 -13.45 -12.62 -27.58
C ILE A 101 -14.53 -13.69 -27.77
N LEU A 102 -15.74 -13.36 -27.36
CA LEU A 102 -16.95 -14.02 -27.80
C LEU A 102 -17.17 -13.56 -29.23
N GLU A 103 -16.50 -14.21 -30.19
CA GLU A 103 -16.96 -14.37 -31.59
C GLU A 103 -16.47 -15.71 -32.13
#